data_AF-A0A924LC46-F1
#
_entry.id   AF-A0A924LC46-F1
#
_cell.length_a   1.000
_cell.length_b   1.000
_cell.length_c   1.000
_cell.angle_alpha   90.00
_cell.angle_beta   90.00
_cell.angle_gamma   90.00
#
_symmetry.space_group_name_H-M   'P 1'
#
loop_
_entity.id
_entity.type
_entity.pdbx_description
1 polymer ?
#
loop_
_entity_poly.entity_id
_entity_poly.type
_entity_poly.pdbx_seq_one_letter_code
_entity_poly.pdbx_strand_id
1 'polypeptide(L)'
;MTDNDRLARSLHELVTDTASRQISRETAHLADIEVDSHGIHAMSPPQGYAAPASGVVMTHVAARSRDIPAAGIEVRVAVWVSTPGAESPTILLTRSDDDRTLSIDVADLQPDPTPHARGQVNDFVAVIIAHMVSGLNVAMQRTYLHESDDTDAEYDRDDNNP
;
A
#
# COMPACT_ATOMS: atom_id res chain seq x y z
N MET A 1 18.19 11.04 -16.45
CA MET A 1 17.72 10.17 -15.35
C MET A 1 18.90 9.97 -14.41
N THR A 2 18.78 10.39 -13.15
CA THR A 2 19.86 10.22 -12.17
C THR A 2 20.00 8.76 -11.75
N ASP A 3 21.12 8.38 -11.12
CA ASP A 3 21.29 7.01 -10.59
C ASP A 3 20.23 6.68 -9.54
N ASN A 4 19.92 7.66 -8.68
CA ASN A 4 18.86 7.59 -7.68
C ASN A 4 17.46 7.40 -8.30
N ASP A 5 17.15 8.04 -9.44
CA ASP A 5 15.89 7.81 -10.14
C ASP A 5 15.78 6.36 -10.65
N ARG A 6 16.90 5.80 -11.16
CA ARG A 6 16.94 4.41 -11.63
C ARG A 6 16.70 3.44 -10.48
N LEU A 7 17.35 3.67 -9.35
CA LEU A 7 17.22 2.84 -8.17
C LEU A 7 15.83 2.94 -7.54
N ALA A 8 15.29 4.15 -7.41
CA ALA A 8 13.93 4.37 -6.90
C ALA A 8 12.90 3.66 -7.79
N ARG A 9 13.10 3.69 -9.11
CA ARG A 9 12.27 2.97 -10.05
C ARG A 9 12.41 1.45 -9.93
N SER A 10 13.63 0.93 -9.83
CA SER A 10 13.87 -0.51 -9.66
C SER A 10 13.24 -1.04 -8.37
N LEU A 11 13.35 -0.29 -7.28
CA LEU A 11 12.70 -0.66 -6.02
C LEU A 11 11.17 -0.59 -6.12
N HIS A 12 10.62 0.45 -6.75
CA HIS A 12 9.18 0.54 -7.00
C HIS A 12 8.66 -0.63 -7.84
N GLU A 13 9.36 -1.00 -8.90
CA GLU A 13 9.04 -2.16 -9.74
C GLU A 13 9.07 -3.46 -8.91
N LEU A 14 10.09 -3.63 -8.06
CA LEU A 14 10.19 -4.78 -7.16
C LEU A 14 9.04 -4.85 -6.15
N VAL A 15 8.65 -3.73 -5.55
CA VAL A 15 7.51 -3.64 -4.61
C VAL A 15 6.20 -3.97 -5.33
N THR A 16 5.98 -3.36 -6.50
CA THR A 16 4.80 -3.55 -7.33
C THR A 16 4.63 -5.02 -7.73
N ASP A 17 5.69 -5.64 -8.24
CA ASP A 17 5.69 -7.05 -8.63
C ASP A 17 5.44 -7.99 -7.43
N THR A 18 6.07 -7.69 -6.30
CA THR A 18 5.93 -8.48 -5.08
C THR A 18 4.50 -8.39 -4.54
N ALA A 19 3.93 -7.17 -4.50
CA ALA A 19 2.55 -6.94 -4.08
C ALA A 19 1.57 -7.68 -4.99
N SER A 20 1.68 -7.49 -6.31
CA SER A 20 0.83 -8.17 -7.29
C SER A 20 0.82 -9.70 -7.11
N ARG A 21 1.99 -10.31 -6.89
CA ARG A 21 2.12 -11.76 -6.68
C ARG A 21 1.51 -12.23 -5.36
N GLN A 22 1.78 -11.54 -4.25
CA GLN A 22 1.29 -11.96 -2.93
C GLN A 22 -0.23 -11.78 -2.84
N ILE A 23 -0.74 -10.65 -3.32
CA ILE A 23 -2.18 -10.35 -3.31
C ILE A 23 -2.97 -11.36 -4.14
N SER A 24 -2.46 -11.72 -5.33
CA SER A 24 -3.08 -12.75 -6.18
C SER A 24 -3.21 -14.10 -5.48
N ARG A 25 -2.39 -14.38 -4.46
CA ARG A 25 -2.45 -15.63 -3.70
C ARG A 25 -3.40 -15.55 -2.51
N GLU A 26 -3.38 -14.45 -1.76
CA GLU A 26 -4.09 -14.36 -0.48
C GLU A 26 -5.50 -13.77 -0.58
N THR A 27 -5.73 -12.81 -1.46
CA THR A 27 -6.95 -11.98 -1.44
C THR A 27 -7.80 -12.11 -2.70
N ALA A 28 -7.30 -12.82 -3.72
CA ALA A 28 -7.95 -12.94 -5.04
C ALA A 28 -9.39 -13.51 -5.01
N HIS A 29 -9.77 -14.20 -3.94
CA HIS A 29 -11.12 -14.72 -3.76
C HIS A 29 -12.08 -13.73 -3.08
N LEU A 30 -11.56 -12.73 -2.35
CA LEU A 30 -12.35 -11.80 -1.55
C LEU A 30 -12.56 -10.44 -2.22
N ALA A 31 -11.62 -10.03 -3.08
CA ALA A 31 -11.58 -8.67 -3.56
C ALA A 31 -11.13 -8.53 -5.01
N ASP A 32 -11.60 -7.46 -5.65
CA ASP A 32 -10.99 -6.93 -6.86
C ASP A 32 -9.87 -5.96 -6.48
N ILE A 33 -8.74 -6.10 -7.17
CA ILE A 33 -7.46 -5.56 -6.71
C ILE A 33 -6.80 -4.81 -7.84
N GLU A 34 -6.47 -3.56 -7.55
CA GLU A 34 -5.81 -2.65 -8.47
C GLU A 34 -4.47 -2.22 -7.89
N VAL A 35 -3.43 -2.33 -8.72
CA VAL A 35 -2.11 -1.79 -8.41
C VAL A 35 -1.77 -0.76 -9.47
N ASP A 36 -1.56 0.49 -9.05
CA ASP A 36 -1.25 1.56 -9.99
C ASP A 36 -0.18 2.53 -9.47
N SER A 37 0.51 3.17 -10.41
CA SER A 37 1.58 4.15 -10.21
C SER A 37 1.05 5.55 -10.48
N HIS A 38 0.24 6.10 -9.58
CA HIS A 38 -0.24 7.47 -9.70
C HIS A 38 0.72 8.47 -9.04
N GLY A 39 1.01 9.55 -9.77
CA GLY A 39 1.84 10.65 -9.31
C GLY A 39 1.12 11.60 -8.35
N ILE A 40 1.88 12.03 -7.33
CA ILE A 40 1.69 13.21 -6.48
C ILE A 40 0.40 13.21 -5.63
N HIS A 41 0.37 12.34 -4.62
CA HIS A 41 -0.20 12.77 -3.33
C HIS A 41 0.90 13.51 -2.57
N ALA A 42 0.55 14.63 -1.94
CA ALA A 42 1.48 15.49 -1.22
C ALA A 42 1.93 14.82 0.10
N MET A 43 2.72 13.76 0.01
CA MET A 43 3.50 13.30 1.14
C MET A 43 4.78 14.13 1.21
N SER A 44 5.01 14.74 2.37
CA SER A 44 6.29 15.39 2.64
C SER A 44 7.36 14.31 2.83
N PRO A 45 8.56 14.48 2.24
CA PRO A 45 9.62 13.50 2.43
C PRO A 45 10.03 13.43 3.91
N PRO A 46 10.33 12.22 4.43
CA PRO A 46 10.90 12.07 5.76
C PRO A 46 12.24 12.80 5.92
N GLN A 47 12.61 13.15 7.16
CA GLN A 47 13.87 13.83 7.44
C GLN A 47 15.07 13.04 6.92
N GLY A 48 15.97 13.70 6.18
CA GLY A 48 17.15 13.07 5.57
C GLY A 48 16.87 12.38 4.22
N TYR A 49 15.63 12.46 3.73
CA TYR A 49 15.22 11.92 2.45
C TYR A 49 14.62 13.01 1.55
N ALA A 50 14.60 12.74 0.26
CA ALA A 50 13.98 13.57 -0.76
C ALA A 50 13.17 12.71 -1.72
N ALA A 51 12.22 13.33 -2.42
CA ALA A 51 11.60 12.69 -3.57
C ALA A 51 12.65 12.46 -4.67
N PRO A 52 12.55 11.38 -5.46
CA PRO A 52 13.31 11.24 -6.69
C PRO A 52 13.12 12.49 -7.59
N ALA A 53 14.14 12.85 -8.37
CA ALA A 53 14.08 14.02 -9.24
C ALA A 53 12.99 13.89 -10.32
N SER A 54 12.65 12.64 -10.67
CA SER A 54 11.53 12.27 -11.54
C SER A 54 10.14 12.41 -10.90
N GLY A 55 10.05 12.72 -9.61
CA GLY A 55 8.81 12.80 -8.85
C GLY A 55 8.61 11.61 -7.90
N VAL A 56 7.67 11.73 -6.97
CA VAL A 56 7.36 10.65 -6.01
C VAL A 56 6.79 9.46 -6.76
N VAL A 57 7.48 8.33 -6.68
CA VAL A 57 7.01 7.05 -7.20
C VAL A 57 6.22 6.36 -6.09
N MET A 58 4.93 6.09 -6.34
CA MET A 58 4.05 5.44 -5.37
C MET A 58 3.48 4.15 -5.94
N THR A 59 3.54 3.07 -5.17
CA THR A 59 2.73 1.86 -5.39
C THR A 59 1.40 2.05 -4.65
N HIS A 60 0.29 2.19 -5.37
CA HIS A 60 -1.05 2.14 -4.79
C HIS A 60 -1.57 0.71 -4.85
N VAL A 61 -2.13 0.22 -3.75
CA VAL A 61 -2.84 -1.06 -3.70
C VAL A 61 -4.24 -0.79 -3.17
N ALA A 62 -5.25 -1.10 -3.97
CA ALA A 62 -6.64 -1.04 -3.56
C ALA A 62 -7.24 -2.45 -3.56
N ALA A 63 -8.05 -2.77 -2.55
CA ALA A 63 -8.86 -3.97 -2.50
C ALA A 63 -10.31 -3.60 -2.19
N ARG A 64 -11.24 -4.04 -3.05
CA ARG A 64 -12.69 -3.83 -2.86
C ARG A 64 -13.40 -5.16 -2.74
N SER A 65 -14.28 -5.29 -1.75
CA SER A 65 -15.07 -6.51 -1.57
C SER A 65 -15.97 -6.74 -2.78
N ARG A 66 -16.08 -8.00 -3.20
CA ARG A 66 -16.99 -8.43 -4.27
C ARG A 66 -18.44 -8.51 -3.81
N ASP A 67 -18.62 -8.88 -2.55
CA ASP A 67 -19.95 -9.09 -1.97
C ASP A 67 -20.54 -7.80 -1.40
N ILE A 68 -19.68 -6.87 -0.97
CA ILE A 68 -20.07 -5.58 -0.38
C ILE A 68 -19.36 -4.44 -1.13
N PRO A 69 -19.94 -3.90 -2.21
CA PRO A 69 -19.28 -2.90 -3.06
C PRO A 69 -18.84 -1.62 -2.33
N ALA A 70 -19.49 -1.29 -1.21
CA ALA A 70 -19.15 -0.14 -0.37
C ALA A 70 -17.94 -0.39 0.56
N ALA A 71 -17.50 -1.64 0.73
CA ALA A 71 -16.35 -2.00 1.56
C ALA A 71 -15.07 -2.07 0.73
N GLY A 72 -14.10 -1.23 1.07
CA GLY A 72 -12.80 -1.22 0.41
C GLY A 72 -11.70 -0.71 1.33
N ILE A 73 -10.46 -1.01 0.94
CA ILE A 73 -9.26 -0.52 1.60
C ILE A 73 -8.22 -0.12 0.55
N GLU A 74 -7.51 0.96 0.82
CA GLU A 74 -6.47 1.50 -0.04
C GLU A 74 -5.19 1.73 0.78
N VAL A 75 -4.06 1.29 0.25
CA VAL A 75 -2.74 1.53 0.83
C VAL A 75 -1.83 2.12 -0.24
N ARG A 76 -0.96 3.06 0.15
CA ARG A 76 0.05 3.63 -0.74
C ARG A 76 1.43 3.45 -0.12
N VAL A 77 2.40 3.08 -0.95
CA VAL A 77 3.81 2.98 -0.58
C VAL A 77 4.60 3.96 -1.43
N ALA A 78 5.24 4.94 -0.82
CA ALA A 78 6.12 5.89 -1.50
C ALA A 78 7.58 5.48 -1.40
N VAL A 79 8.35 5.84 -2.43
CA VAL A 79 9.80 5.66 -2.48
C VAL A 79 10.52 7.00 -2.32
N TRP A 80 11.48 7.04 -1.41
CA TRP A 80 12.33 8.21 -1.14
C TRP A 80 13.80 7.86 -1.28
N VAL A 81 14.58 8.84 -1.72
CA VAL A 81 16.03 8.71 -1.86
C VAL A 81 16.72 9.49 -0.76
N SER A 82 17.75 8.91 -0.15
CA SER A 82 18.58 9.63 0.84
C SER A 82 19.16 10.92 0.24
N THR A 83 19.21 11.99 1.04
CA THR A 83 19.82 13.26 0.60
C THR A 83 21.32 13.09 0.40
N PRO A 84 21.94 13.83 -0.55
CA PRO A 84 23.39 13.79 -0.75
C PRO A 84 24.16 14.06 0.55
N GLY A 85 25.18 13.24 0.83
CA GLY A 85 26.02 13.37 2.02
C GLY A 85 25.65 12.45 3.20
N ALA A 86 24.68 11.56 3.04
CA ALA A 86 24.44 10.47 3.99
C ALA A 86 25.65 9.51 4.04
N GLU A 87 26.04 9.06 5.24
CA GLU A 87 27.16 8.12 5.43
C GLU A 87 26.91 6.76 4.75
N SER A 88 25.65 6.33 4.70
CA SER A 88 25.18 5.13 3.99
C SER A 88 24.00 5.52 3.10
N PRO A 89 24.16 5.55 1.76
CA PRO A 89 23.06 5.89 0.87
C PRO A 89 22.01 4.79 0.90
N THR A 90 20.78 5.16 1.23
CA THR A 90 19.63 4.26 1.27
C THR A 90 18.49 4.76 0.41
N ILE A 91 17.60 3.84 0.07
CA ILE A 91 16.27 4.12 -0.45
C ILE A 91 15.25 3.68 0.58
N LEU A 92 14.30 4.57 0.88
CA LEU A 92 13.28 4.37 1.89
C LEU A 92 11.93 4.10 1.23
N LEU A 93 11.28 3.02 1.63
CA LEU A 93 9.85 2.80 1.43
C LEU A 93 9.10 3.34 2.63
N THR A 94 8.00 4.04 2.40
CA THR A 94 7.10 4.48 3.47
C THR A 94 5.67 4.18 3.08
N ARG A 95 4.95 3.50 3.96
CA ARG A 95 3.50 3.36 3.84
C ARG A 95 2.84 4.69 4.23
N SER A 96 1.75 5.05 3.56
CA SER A 96 1.13 6.38 3.69
C SER A 96 0.19 6.52 4.89
N ASP A 97 -0.40 5.41 5.32
CA ASP A 97 -1.47 5.33 6.32
C ASP A 97 -1.00 4.78 7.68
N ASP A 98 0.21 4.22 7.74
CA ASP A 98 0.92 3.94 8.99
C ASP A 98 2.39 4.39 8.86
N ASP A 99 3.05 4.73 9.96
CA ASP A 99 4.46 5.19 9.96
C ASP A 99 5.46 4.08 9.59
N ARG A 100 5.00 3.00 8.93
CA ARG A 100 5.84 1.86 8.58
C ARG A 100 6.79 2.26 7.47
N THR A 101 8.05 1.95 7.71
CA THR A 101 9.13 2.22 6.78
C THR A 101 10.00 1.00 6.57
N LEU A 102 10.64 0.93 5.40
CA LEU A 102 11.72 -0.01 5.11
C LEU A 102 12.87 0.76 4.45
N SER A 103 14.04 0.75 5.07
CA SER A 103 15.26 1.31 4.48
C SER A 103 16.06 0.20 3.84
N ILE A 104 16.45 0.38 2.58
CA ILE A 104 17.28 -0.56 1.81
C ILE A 104 18.57 0.14 1.42
N ASP A 105 19.70 -0.54 1.61
CA ASP A 105 21.00 -0.06 1.18
C ASP A 105 21.06 -0.02 -0.36
N VAL A 106 21.58 1.06 -0.93
CA VAL A 106 21.77 1.17 -2.38
C VAL A 106 22.65 0.04 -2.93
N ALA A 107 23.62 -0.45 -2.14
CA ALA A 107 24.48 -1.57 -2.52
C ALA A 107 23.70 -2.88 -2.74
N ASP A 108 22.57 -3.05 -2.04
CA ASP A 108 21.70 -4.21 -2.19
C ASP A 108 20.76 -4.12 -3.41
N LEU A 109 20.74 -2.98 -4.10
CA LEU A 109 19.90 -2.72 -5.28
C LEU A 109 20.70 -2.70 -6.60
N GLN A 110 22.03 -2.77 -6.55
CA GLN A 110 22.89 -2.67 -7.73
C GLN A 110 23.79 -3.91 -7.94
N PRO A 111 24.00 -4.34 -9.21
CA PRO A 111 23.31 -3.89 -10.43
C PRO A 111 21.85 -4.39 -10.52
N ASP A 112 21.52 -5.45 -9.77
CA ASP A 112 20.19 -6.01 -9.59
C ASP A 112 19.91 -6.19 -8.09
N PRO A 113 18.64 -6.19 -7.64
CA PRO A 113 18.30 -6.42 -6.25
C PRO A 113 18.82 -7.78 -5.74
N THR A 114 19.57 -7.74 -4.64
CA THR A 114 20.12 -8.92 -3.97
C THR A 114 19.02 -9.79 -3.38
N PRO A 115 19.27 -11.09 -3.10
CA PRO A 115 18.31 -11.92 -2.38
C PRO A 115 17.91 -11.35 -1.01
N HIS A 116 18.84 -10.63 -0.36
CA HIS A 116 18.59 -9.94 0.90
C HIS A 116 17.54 -8.83 0.74
N ALA A 117 17.75 -7.88 -0.18
CA ALA A 117 16.75 -6.83 -0.47
C ALA A 117 15.41 -7.42 -0.91
N ARG A 118 15.41 -8.46 -1.75
CA ARG A 118 14.18 -9.14 -2.18
C ARG A 118 13.42 -9.75 -0.99
N GLY A 119 14.13 -10.35 -0.03
CA GLY A 119 13.54 -10.86 1.20
C GLY A 119 12.93 -9.75 2.06
N GLN A 120 13.66 -8.65 2.26
CA GLN A 120 13.17 -7.51 3.03
C GLN A 120 11.91 -6.88 2.40
N VAL A 121 11.89 -6.69 1.08
CA VAL A 121 10.72 -6.18 0.35
C VAL A 121 9.56 -7.17 0.44
N ASN A 122 9.81 -8.47 0.30
CA ASN A 122 8.78 -9.50 0.46
C ASN A 122 8.12 -9.45 1.83
N ASP A 123 8.90 -9.34 2.90
CA ASP A 123 8.39 -9.31 4.27
C ASP A 123 7.62 -8.01 4.55
N PHE A 124 8.13 -6.88 4.05
CA PHE A 124 7.44 -5.59 4.15
C PHE A 124 6.08 -5.61 3.45
N VAL A 125 6.03 -6.14 2.22
CA VAL A 125 4.78 -6.27 1.45
C VAL A 125 3.81 -7.26 2.11
N ALA A 126 4.31 -8.37 2.65
CA ALA A 126 3.47 -9.37 3.33
C ALA A 126 2.72 -8.77 4.53
N VAL A 127 3.41 -7.94 5.33
CA VAL A 127 2.77 -7.25 6.45
C VAL A 127 1.72 -6.25 5.98
N ILE A 128 1.98 -5.53 4.89
CA ILE A 128 1.00 -4.59 4.31
C ILE A 128 -0.26 -5.36 3.87
N ILE A 129 -0.11 -6.48 3.16
CA ILE A 129 -1.24 -7.27 2.68
C ILE A 129 -2.03 -7.86 3.84
N ALA A 130 -1.36 -8.40 4.86
CA ALA A 130 -2.04 -8.90 6.05
C ALA A 130 -2.90 -7.81 6.73
N HIS A 131 -2.38 -6.59 6.84
CA HIS A 131 -3.14 -5.45 7.35
C HIS A 131 -4.29 -5.05 6.42
N MET A 132 -4.10 -5.10 5.10
CA MET A 132 -5.16 -4.82 4.14
C MET A 132 -6.30 -5.84 4.24
N VAL A 133 -5.99 -7.13 4.32
CA VAL A 133 -7.00 -8.20 4.49
C VAL A 133 -7.77 -8.00 5.80
N SER A 134 -7.06 -7.72 6.89
CA SER A 134 -7.68 -7.45 8.19
C SER A 134 -8.60 -6.22 8.12
N GLY A 135 -8.12 -5.12 7.53
CA GLY A 135 -8.89 -3.88 7.38
C GLY A 135 -10.11 -4.04 6.47
N LEU A 136 -9.99 -4.81 5.39
CA LEU A 136 -11.12 -5.14 4.51
C LEU A 136 -12.18 -5.95 5.26
N ASN A 137 -11.79 -6.93 6.07
CA ASN A 137 -12.72 -7.71 6.87
C ASN A 137 -13.47 -6.83 7.89
N VAL A 138 -12.77 -5.90 8.54
CA VAL A 138 -13.40 -4.92 9.44
C VAL A 138 -14.36 -3.99 8.68
N ALA A 139 -13.99 -3.52 7.50
CA ALA A 139 -14.84 -2.68 6.66
C ALA A 139 -16.13 -3.42 6.26
N MET A 140 -16.02 -4.67 5.82
CA MET A 140 -17.17 -5.51 5.48
C MET A 140 -18.11 -5.71 6.67
N GLN A 141 -17.57 -6.04 7.85
CA GLN A 141 -18.38 -6.21 9.07
C GLN A 141 -19.10 -4.93 9.46
N ARG A 142 -18.42 -3.78 9.35
CA ARG A 142 -19.02 -2.47 9.66
C ARG A 142 -20.15 -2.12 8.71
N THR A 143 -19.99 -2.37 7.41
CA THR A 143 -21.04 -2.12 6.43
C THR A 143 -22.24 -3.01 6.67
N TYR A 144 -22.02 -4.31 6.92
CA TYR A 144 -23.10 -5.26 7.19
C TYR A 144 -23.93 -4.89 8.43
N LEU A 145 -23.28 -4.46 9.52
CA LEU A 145 -23.97 -3.98 10.71
C LEU A 145 -24.79 -2.71 10.42
N HIS A 146 -24.25 -1.78 9.64
CA HIS A 146 -24.96 -0.54 9.29
C HIS A 146 -26.21 -0.80 8.43
N GLU A 147 -26.13 -1.71 7.46
CA GLU A 147 -27.29 -2.13 6.65
C GLU A 147 -28.35 -2.88 7.48
N SER A 148 -27.92 -3.64 8.49
CA SER A 148 -28.82 -4.33 9.42
C SER A 148 -29.59 -3.33 10.30
N ASP A 149 -28.91 -2.31 10.84
CA ASP A 149 -29.53 -1.26 11.66
C ASP A 149 -30.55 -0.42 10.86
N ASP A 150 -30.24 -0.10 9.60
CA ASP A 150 -31.17 0.64 8.72
C ASP A 150 -32.39 -0.20 8.33
N THR A 151 -32.22 -1.52 8.19
CA THR A 151 -33.32 -2.46 7.89
C THR A 151 -34.27 -2.60 9.09
N ASP A 152 -33.75 -2.76 10.31
CA ASP A 152 -34.57 -2.86 11.52
C ASP A 152 -35.34 -1.55 11.80
N ALA A 153 -34.77 -0.38 11.47
CA ALA A 153 -35.44 0.92 11.60
C ALA A 153 -36.57 1.16 10.56
N GLU A 154 -36.58 0.41 9.46
CA GLU A 154 -37.63 0.49 8.43
C GLU A 154 -38.87 -0.35 8.81
N TYR A 155 -38.68 -1.49 9.49
CA TYR A 155 -39.80 -2.34 9.94
C TYR A 155 -40.55 -1.79 11.18
N ASP A 156 -39.91 -0.96 12.01
CA ASP A 156 -40.55 -0.38 13.20
C ASP A 156 -41.43 0.87 12.90
N ARG A 157 -41.46 1.35 11.64
CA ARG A 157 -42.24 2.55 11.26
C ARG A 157 -43.63 2.29 10.69
N ASP A 158 -44.00 1.04 10.41
CA ASP A 158 -45.27 0.72 9.74
C ASP A 158 -46.40 0.22 10.66
N ASP A 159 -46.20 0.18 11.98
CA ASP A 159 -47.21 -0.33 12.93
C ASP A 159 -47.88 0.76 13.81
N ASN A 160 -47.87 2.01 13.35
CA ASN A 160 -48.60 3.09 14.02
C ASN A 160 -49.55 3.82 13.07
N ASN A 161 -50.58 3.10 12.60
CA ASN A 161 -51.74 3.70 11.95
C ASN A 161 -52.89 3.82 12.99
N PRO A 162 -53.34 5.04 13.36
CA PRO A 162 -54.42 5.26 14.32
C PRO A 162 -55.81 4.83 13.82
#